data_AF-A0A849EVR5-F1
#
_entry.id   AF-A0A849EVR5-F1
#
_cell.length_a   1.000
_cell.length_b   1.000
_cell.length_c   1.000
_cell.angle_alpha   90.00
_cell.angle_beta   90.00
_cell.angle_gamma   90.00
#
_symmetry.space_group_name_H-M   'P 1'
#
loop_
_entity.id
_entity.type
_entity.pdbx_description
1 polymer ?
#
loop_
_entity_poly.entity_id
_entity_poly.type
_entity_poly.pdbx_seq_one_letter_code
_entity_poly.pdbx_strand_id
1 'polypeptide(L)'
;MNAERSAGAPPIHVAWLVWGMGALLYFVGFFHRVAPAVMTGELMREFNISAVALGNLASFYFYSYVAMQIPTGILADTIGPRRLLSLGAVVAAIGAIVFAIAPNLAWAGVGRLLIGGSVAVAFVGMLKLAGCWFPMNYYAMVSGMAVTC
;
A
#
# COMPACT_ATOMS: atom_id res chain seq x y z
N MET A 1 31.02 15.84 -0.12
CA MET A 1 29.72 15.47 0.48
C MET A 1 29.25 14.04 0.12
N ASN A 2 30.09 13.18 -0.48
CA ASN A 2 29.69 11.86 -1.02
C ASN A 2 30.38 10.64 -0.37
N ALA A 3 31.09 10.80 0.76
CA ALA A 3 31.93 9.74 1.32
C ALA A 3 31.36 9.04 2.58
N GLU A 4 30.37 9.62 3.26
CA GLU A 4 29.94 9.12 4.60
C GLU A 4 28.69 8.24 4.59
N ARG A 5 27.98 8.11 3.46
CA ARG A 5 26.76 7.25 3.37
C ARG A 5 27.06 5.76 3.11
N SER A 6 28.30 5.36 2.87
CA SER A 6 28.66 4.00 2.45
C SER A 6 28.85 2.99 3.59
N ALA A 7 28.93 3.43 4.85
CA ALA A 7 29.30 2.54 5.97
C ALA A 7 28.16 1.64 6.49
N GLY A 8 26.94 1.76 5.98
CA GLY A 8 25.78 0.99 6.47
C GLY A 8 24.71 0.66 5.43
N ALA A 9 25.00 0.84 4.14
CA ALA A 9 24.06 0.47 3.09
C ALA A 9 23.99 -1.07 2.97
N PRO A 10 22.81 -1.70 3.10
CA PRO A 10 22.68 -3.14 2.93
C PRO A 10 23.07 -3.53 1.50
N PRO A 11 23.54 -4.75 1.28
CA PRO A 11 23.99 -5.17 -0.03
C PRO A 11 22.85 -5.12 -1.05
N ILE A 12 23.18 -4.77 -2.30
CA ILE A 12 22.21 -4.42 -3.37
C ILE A 12 21.11 -5.48 -3.57
N HIS A 13 21.42 -6.76 -3.38
CA HIS A 13 20.45 -7.85 -3.48
C HIS A 13 19.36 -7.79 -2.40
N VAL A 14 19.71 -7.38 -1.17
CA VAL A 14 18.73 -7.18 -0.08
C VAL A 14 17.85 -5.97 -0.39
N ALA A 15 18.42 -4.92 -0.99
CA ALA A 15 17.65 -3.76 -1.42
C ALA A 15 16.59 -4.12 -2.48
N TRP A 16 16.97 -4.90 -3.49
CA TRP A 16 16.02 -5.42 -4.48
C TRP A 16 14.97 -6.35 -3.88
N LEU A 17 15.33 -7.22 -2.93
CA LEU A 17 14.38 -8.11 -2.27
C LEU A 17 13.34 -7.35 -1.45
N VAL A 18 13.77 -6.41 -0.59
CA VAL A 18 12.85 -5.64 0.26
C VAL A 18 11.99 -4.70 -0.58
N TRP A 19 12.58 -4.08 -1.61
CA TRP A 19 11.82 -3.26 -2.54
C TRP A 19 10.81 -4.09 -3.34
N GLY A 20 11.19 -5.28 -3.81
CA GLY A 20 10.30 -6.21 -4.52
C GLY A 20 9.12 -6.69 -3.67
N MET A 21 9.33 -6.91 -2.37
CA MET A 21 8.22 -7.18 -1.44
C MET A 21 7.27 -5.99 -1.32
N GLY A 22 7.81 -4.76 -1.27
CA GLY A 22 7.00 -3.54 -1.30
C GLY A 22 6.20 -3.40 -2.59
N ALA A 23 6.82 -3.70 -3.73
CA ALA A 23 6.17 -3.68 -5.04
C ALA A 23 5.04 -4.71 -5.13
N LEU A 24 5.25 -5.94 -4.64
CA LEU A 24 4.22 -6.96 -4.57
C LEU A 24 3.04 -6.53 -3.69
N LEU A 25 3.32 -5.94 -2.53
CA LEU A 25 2.27 -5.40 -1.64
C LEU A 25 1.48 -4.29 -2.33
N TYR A 26 2.16 -3.39 -3.03
CA TYR A 26 1.52 -2.30 -3.77
C TYR A 26 0.64 -2.84 -4.90
N PHE A 27 1.13 -3.83 -5.67
CA PHE A 27 0.37 -4.52 -6.71
C PHE A 27 -0.91 -5.17 -6.17
N VAL A 28 -0.81 -5.90 -5.05
CA VAL A 28 -1.98 -6.49 -4.37
C VAL A 28 -2.96 -5.40 -3.91
N GLY A 29 -2.45 -4.29 -3.39
CA GLY A 29 -3.23 -3.12 -3.06
C GLY A 29 -4.01 -2.55 -4.24
N PHE A 30 -3.33 -2.44 -5.39
CA PHE A 30 -3.92 -1.97 -6.64
C PHE A 30 -4.98 -2.94 -7.17
N PHE A 31 -4.75 -4.24 -7.06
CA PHE A 31 -5.77 -5.25 -7.36
C PHE A 31 -7.03 -5.04 -6.50
N HIS A 32 -6.89 -4.89 -5.19
CA HIS A 32 -8.03 -4.61 -4.29
C HIS A 32 -8.73 -3.28 -4.58
N ARG A 33 -8.01 -2.28 -5.09
CA ARG A 33 -8.58 -1.01 -5.54
C ARG A 33 -9.46 -1.18 -6.77
N VAL A 34 -9.08 -2.05 -7.71
CA VAL A 34 -9.76 -2.21 -9.01
C VAL A 34 -10.84 -3.31 -8.97
N ALA A 35 -10.64 -4.39 -8.21
CA ALA A 35 -11.56 -5.52 -8.12
C ALA A 35 -13.05 -5.14 -7.92
N PRO A 36 -13.39 -4.16 -7.06
CA PRO A 36 -14.78 -3.75 -6.85
C PRO A 36 -15.48 -3.19 -8.09
N ALA A 37 -14.72 -2.56 -8.99
CA ALA A 37 -15.28 -2.02 -10.23
C ALA A 37 -15.79 -3.15 -11.14
N VAL A 38 -15.08 -4.28 -11.16
CA VAL A 38 -15.46 -5.48 -11.92
C VAL A 38 -16.62 -6.21 -11.25
N MET A 39 -16.67 -6.23 -9.91
CA MET A 39 -17.67 -6.94 -9.12
C MET A 39 -18.89 -6.09 -8.73
N THR A 40 -19.13 -4.98 -9.44
CA THR A 40 -20.20 -4.00 -9.12
C THR A 40 -21.57 -4.67 -8.93
N GLY A 41 -21.98 -5.53 -9.87
CA GLY A 41 -23.29 -6.20 -9.81
C GLY A 41 -23.43 -7.16 -8.63
N GLU A 42 -22.40 -7.96 -8.36
CA GLU A 42 -22.42 -8.91 -7.23
C GLU A 42 -22.44 -8.17 -5.89
N LEU A 43 -21.60 -7.15 -5.71
CA LEU A 43 -21.58 -6.34 -4.48
C LEU A 43 -22.89 -5.60 -4.23
N MET A 44 -23.53 -5.08 -5.28
CA MET A 44 -24.83 -4.44 -5.16
C MET A 44 -25.93 -5.43 -4.75
N ARG A 45 -25.91 -6.65 -5.29
CA ARG A 45 -26.87 -7.70 -4.95
C ARG A 45 -26.64 -8.23 -3.53
N GLU A 46 -25.39 -8.49 -3.16
CA GLU A 46 -25.04 -9.08 -1.86
C GLU A 46 -25.31 -8.13 -0.69
N PHE A 47 -24.95 -6.86 -0.84
CA PHE A 47 -25.23 -5.84 0.19
C PHE A 47 -26.59 -5.15 0.02
N ASN A 48 -27.36 -5.51 -1.03
CA ASN A 48 -28.63 -4.89 -1.39
C ASN A 48 -28.57 -3.36 -1.42
N ILE A 49 -27.57 -2.82 -2.13
CA ILE A 49 -27.22 -1.39 -2.13
C ILE A 49 -27.32 -0.76 -3.52
N SER A 50 -27.51 0.56 -3.54
CA SER A 50 -27.47 1.35 -4.77
C SER A 50 -26.04 1.59 -5.27
N ALA A 51 -25.90 1.97 -6.55
CA ALA A 51 -24.62 2.35 -7.13
C ALA A 51 -23.95 3.53 -6.38
N VAL A 52 -24.75 4.44 -5.80
CA VAL A 52 -24.25 5.57 -5.00
C VAL A 52 -23.58 5.06 -3.71
N ALA A 53 -24.23 4.12 -3.01
CA ALA A 53 -23.67 3.53 -1.80
C ALA A 53 -22.41 2.70 -2.08
N LEU A 54 -22.37 2.00 -3.22
CA LEU A 54 -21.17 1.29 -3.67
C LEU A 54 -20.03 2.27 -3.99
N GLY A 55 -20.35 3.40 -4.63
CA GLY A 55 -19.39 4.49 -4.86
C GLY A 55 -18.80 5.00 -3.54
N ASN A 56 -19.64 5.20 -2.53
CA ASN A 56 -19.19 5.62 -1.20
C ASN A 56 -18.28 4.57 -0.52
N LEU A 57 -18.60 3.29 -0.67
CA LEU A 57 -17.76 2.19 -0.20
C LEU A 57 -16.38 2.21 -0.88
N ALA A 58 -16.33 2.50 -2.19
CA ALA A 58 -15.08 2.66 -2.92
C ALA A 58 -14.28 3.89 -2.45
N SER A 59 -14.95 4.99 -2.10
CA SER A 59 -14.33 6.22 -1.60
C SER A 59 -13.58 6.02 -0.28
N PHE A 60 -14.05 5.15 0.62
CA PHE A 60 -13.35 4.88 1.89
C PHE A 60 -11.90 4.45 1.70
N TYR A 61 -11.62 3.63 0.67
CA TYR A 61 -10.25 3.26 0.33
C TYR A 61 -9.38 4.49 0.08
N PHE A 62 -9.88 5.44 -0.73
CA PHE A 62 -9.15 6.66 -1.08
C PHE A 62 -8.97 7.61 0.10
N TYR A 63 -10.00 7.76 0.94
CA TYR A 63 -9.92 8.60 2.12
C TYR A 63 -8.85 8.11 3.08
N SER A 64 -8.82 6.80 3.38
CA SER A 64 -7.77 6.25 4.24
C SER A 64 -6.39 6.34 3.60
N TYR A 65 -6.29 6.04 2.30
CA TYR A 65 -5.02 6.15 1.57
C TYR A 65 -4.42 7.56 1.68
N VAL A 66 -5.20 8.60 1.37
CA VAL A 66 -4.75 9.99 1.44
C VAL A 66 -4.42 10.39 2.87
N ALA A 67 -5.28 10.06 3.83
CA ALA A 67 -5.05 10.37 5.24
C ALA A 67 -3.75 9.72 5.75
N MET A 68 -3.41 8.54 5.27
CA MET A 68 -2.21 7.80 5.68
C MET A 68 -0.93 8.26 4.99
N GLN A 69 -0.96 9.07 3.93
CA GLN A 69 0.27 9.48 3.24
C GLN A 69 1.24 10.26 4.15
N ILE A 70 0.74 11.23 4.92
CA ILE A 70 1.57 12.05 5.82
C ILE A 70 2.07 11.21 7.01
N PRO A 71 1.20 10.50 7.78
CA PRO A 71 1.65 9.63 8.87
C PRO A 71 2.66 8.58 8.43
N THR A 72 2.44 7.98 7.26
CA THR A 72 3.33 6.95 6.71
C THR A 72 4.73 7.48 6.47
N GLY A 73 4.88 8.70 5.94
CA GLY A 73 6.20 9.32 5.75
C GLY A 73 6.97 9.43 7.07
N ILE A 74 6.30 9.90 8.12
CA ILE A 74 6.87 10.02 9.46
C ILE A 74 7.21 8.64 10.05
N LEU A 75 6.33 7.66 9.89
CA LEU A 75 6.56 6.28 10.34
C LEU A 75 7.72 5.63 9.58
N ALA A 76 7.85 5.87 8.28
CA ALA A 76 8.93 5.33 7.46
C ALA A 76 10.29 5.86 7.93
N ASP A 77 10.32 7.11 8.37
CA ASP A 77 11.51 7.77 8.89
C ASP A 77 11.87 7.33 10.32
N THR A 78 10.89 6.91 11.13
CA THR A 78 11.10 6.56 12.55
C THR A 78 11.32 5.06 12.80
N ILE A 79 10.47 4.18 12.28
CA ILE A 79 10.57 2.73 12.51
C ILE A 79 11.31 1.98 11.38
N GLY A 80 11.65 2.70 10.31
CA GLY A 80 12.36 2.20 9.16
C GLY A 80 11.46 1.46 8.16
N PRO A 81 11.82 1.50 6.86
CA PRO A 81 10.96 1.05 5.78
C PRO A 81 10.65 -0.46 5.81
N ARG A 82 11.60 -1.30 6.23
CA ARG A 82 11.42 -2.76 6.26
C ARG A 82 10.31 -3.20 7.23
N ARG A 83 10.34 -2.67 8.46
CA ARG A 83 9.34 -3.02 9.49
C ARG A 83 7.98 -2.45 9.11
N LEU A 84 7.98 -1.23 8.61
CA LEU A 84 6.77 -0.55 8.18
C LEU A 84 6.08 -1.30 7.01
N LEU A 85 6.81 -1.74 5.98
CA LEU A 85 6.26 -2.55 4.89
C LEU A 85 5.67 -3.88 5.38
N SER A 86 6.34 -4.54 6.33
CA SER A 86 5.87 -5.81 6.89
C SER A 86 4.57 -5.62 7.68
N LEU A 87 4.48 -4.55 8.49
CA LEU A 87 3.25 -4.18 9.20
C LEU A 87 2.13 -3.83 8.21
N GLY A 88 2.45 -3.06 7.16
CA GLY A 88 1.51 -2.74 6.09
C GLY A 88 0.94 -4.00 5.43
N ALA A 89 1.77 -4.99 5.13
CA ALA A 89 1.33 -6.26 4.56
C ALA A 89 0.37 -7.02 5.48
N VAL A 90 0.64 -7.06 6.79
CA VAL A 90 -0.26 -7.68 7.77
C VAL A 90 -1.60 -6.94 7.84
N VAL A 91 -1.57 -5.61 7.88
CA VAL A 91 -2.78 -4.78 7.89
C VAL A 91 -3.60 -4.97 6.60
N ALA A 92 -2.94 -5.06 5.45
CA ALA A 92 -3.57 -5.33 4.16
C ALA A 92 -4.29 -6.69 4.17
N ALA A 93 -3.61 -7.74 4.66
CA ALA A 93 -4.17 -9.09 4.75
C ALA A 93 -5.39 -9.13 5.68
N ILE A 94 -5.30 -8.49 6.85
CA ILE A 94 -6.43 -8.37 7.78
C ILE A 94 -7.59 -7.61 7.12
N GLY A 95 -7.31 -6.48 6.46
CA GLY A 95 -8.32 -5.69 5.76
C GLY A 95 -9.03 -6.47 4.64
N ALA A 96 -8.27 -7.28 3.88
CA ALA A 96 -8.80 -8.15 2.85
C ALA A 96 -9.72 -9.24 3.43
N ILE A 97 -9.31 -9.88 4.54
CA ILE A 97 -10.15 -10.87 5.24
C ILE A 97 -11.43 -10.21 5.77
N VAL A 98 -11.32 -9.06 6.43
CA VAL A 98 -12.47 -8.30 6.96
C VAL A 98 -13.44 -7.93 5.85
N PHE A 99 -12.94 -7.50 4.69
CA PHE A 99 -13.77 -7.20 3.52
C PHE A 99 -14.46 -8.46 2.97
N ALA A 100 -13.75 -9.60 2.91
CA ALA A 100 -14.26 -10.85 2.37
C ALA A 100 -15.38 -11.48 3.22
N ILE A 101 -15.31 -11.34 4.55
CA ILE A 101 -16.32 -11.89 5.47
C ILE A 101 -17.32 -10.84 5.96
N ALA A 102 -17.35 -9.66 5.36
CA ALA A 102 -18.13 -8.53 5.85
C ALA A 102 -19.65 -8.82 5.81
N PRO A 103 -20.35 -8.85 6.96
CA PRO A 103 -21.79 -9.13 6.99
C PRO A 103 -22.65 -7.92 6.60
N ASN A 104 -22.07 -6.73 6.58
CA ASN A 104 -22.76 -5.49 6.21
C ASN A 104 -21.80 -4.46 5.61
N LEU A 105 -22.38 -3.38 5.07
CA LEU A 105 -21.65 -2.32 4.37
C LEU A 105 -20.63 -1.60 5.27
N ALA A 106 -20.92 -1.48 6.57
CA ALA A 106 -20.01 -0.81 7.51
C ALA A 106 -18.73 -1.65 7.72
N TRP A 107 -18.85 -2.96 7.90
CA TRP A 107 -17.71 -3.87 7.99
C TRP A 107 -16.90 -3.91 6.68
N ALA A 108 -17.58 -3.89 5.53
CA ALA A 108 -16.91 -3.78 4.24
C ALA A 108 -16.14 -2.46 4.13
N GLY A 109 -16.71 -1.36 4.64
CA GLY A 109 -16.05 -0.05 4.72
C GLY A 109 -14.79 -0.07 5.58
N VAL A 110 -14.84 -0.71 6.75
CA VAL A 110 -13.66 -0.90 7.61
C VAL A 110 -12.57 -1.69 6.89
N GLY A 111 -12.94 -2.77 6.21
CA GLY A 111 -12.00 -3.52 5.36
C GLY A 111 -11.34 -2.62 4.31
N ARG A 112 -12.12 -1.78 3.63
CA ARG A 112 -11.59 -0.82 2.64
C ARG A 112 -10.67 0.22 3.24
N LEU A 113 -10.96 0.73 4.44
CA LEU A 113 -10.09 1.67 5.14
C LEU A 113 -8.74 1.00 5.46
N LEU A 114 -8.75 -0.22 6.02
CA LEU A 114 -7.53 -0.95 6.35
C LEU A 114 -6.66 -1.20 5.12
N ILE A 115 -7.28 -1.67 4.02
CA ILE A 115 -6.56 -1.89 2.76
C ILE A 115 -6.01 -0.55 2.25
N GLY A 116 -6.84 0.51 2.14
CA GLY A 116 -6.40 1.82 1.65
C GLY A 116 -5.22 2.40 2.43
N GLY A 117 -5.28 2.35 3.75
CA GLY A 117 -4.18 2.80 4.61
C GLY A 117 -2.91 1.98 4.44
N SER A 118 -3.01 0.65 4.27
CA SER A 118 -1.85 -0.21 4.06
C SER A 118 -1.13 0.04 2.72
N VAL A 119 -1.84 0.46 1.67
CA VAL A 119 -1.24 0.71 0.36
C VAL A 119 -0.45 2.01 0.35
N ALA A 120 -0.86 3.01 1.12
CA ALA A 120 -0.07 4.24 1.34
C ALA A 120 1.31 3.90 1.91
N VAL A 121 1.33 2.94 2.85
CA VAL A 121 2.55 2.39 3.43
C VAL A 121 3.48 1.76 2.40
N ALA A 122 2.93 0.96 1.48
CA ALA A 122 3.69 0.33 0.42
C ALA A 122 4.40 1.37 -0.48
N PHE A 123 3.65 2.36 -0.97
CA PHE A 123 4.18 3.34 -1.92
C PHE A 123 5.28 4.23 -1.30
N VAL A 124 5.00 4.85 -0.15
CA VAL A 124 5.96 5.73 0.52
C VAL A 124 7.19 4.94 0.99
N GLY A 125 6.98 3.72 1.49
CA GLY A 125 8.06 2.81 1.89
C GLY A 125 9.00 2.47 0.73
N MET A 126 8.45 2.20 -0.46
CA MET A 126 9.24 1.95 -1.68
C MET A 126 10.06 3.16 -2.12
N LEU A 127 9.47 4.37 -2.11
CA LEU A 127 10.20 5.60 -2.46
C LEU A 127 11.33 5.89 -1.47
N LYS A 128 11.09 5.68 -0.17
CA LYS A 128 12.12 5.84 0.86
C LYS A 128 13.26 4.84 0.69
N LEU A 129 12.94 3.57 0.42
CA LEU A 129 13.95 2.54 0.12
C LEU A 129 14.77 2.89 -1.12
N ALA A 130 14.12 3.37 -2.18
CA ALA A 130 14.81 3.84 -3.39
C ALA A 130 15.82 4.95 -3.05
N GLY A 131 15.44 5.93 -2.21
CA GLY A 131 16.31 7.06 -1.87
C GLY A 131 17.41 6.76 -0.85
N CYS A 132 17.22 5.76 0.00
CA CYS A 132 18.17 5.45 1.08
C CYS A 132 19.08 4.27 0.78
N TRP A 133 18.61 3.25 0.07
CA TRP A 133 19.33 1.97 -0.10
C TRP A 133 19.91 1.80 -1.51
N PHE A 134 19.38 2.50 -2.51
CA PHE A 134 19.92 2.45 -3.87
C PHE A 134 20.86 3.63 -4.15
N PRO A 135 21.88 3.44 -5.02
CA PRO A 135 22.69 4.54 -5.51
C PRO A 135 21.81 5.55 -6.27
N MET A 136 22.10 6.85 -6.16
CA MET A 136 21.35 7.94 -6.82
C MET A 136 21.10 7.71 -8.32
N ASN A 137 22.02 7.03 -9.02
CA ASN A 137 21.90 6.72 -10.44
C ASN A 137 20.74 5.75 -10.77
N TYR A 138 20.29 4.95 -9.80
CA TYR A 138 19.18 4.01 -9.95
C TYR A 138 17.86 4.55 -9.39
N TYR A 139 17.87 5.67 -8.66
CA TYR A 139 16.69 6.20 -8.00
C TYR A 139 15.53 6.41 -8.99
N ALA A 140 15.78 7.10 -10.10
CA ALA A 140 14.76 7.40 -11.10
C ALA A 140 14.16 6.13 -11.74
N MET A 141 15.00 5.12 -12.00
CA MET A 141 14.55 3.84 -12.53
C MET A 141 13.70 3.08 -11.50
N VAL A 142 14.16 2.97 -10.26
CA VAL A 142 13.48 2.25 -9.17
C VAL A 142 12.17 2.93 -8.80
N SER A 143 12.12 4.26 -8.73
CA SER A 143 10.87 4.99 -8.53
C SER A 143 9.91 4.85 -9.72
N GLY A 144 10.43 4.80 -10.96
CA GLY A 144 9.61 4.58 -12.15
C GLY A 144 9.00 3.19 -12.19
N MET A 145 9.77 2.15 -11.82
CA MET A 145 9.25 0.79 -11.69
C MET A 145 8.18 0.70 -10.61
N ALA A 146 8.34 1.43 -9.49
CA ALA A 146 7.36 1.45 -8.39
C ALA A 146 5.98 1.99 -8.82
N VAL A 147 5.94 2.86 -9.83
CA VAL A 147 4.69 3.41 -10.39
C VAL A 147 4.09 2.48 -11.44
N THR A 148 4.91 1.60 -12.04
CA THR A 148 4.50 0.70 -13.13
C THR A 148 3.84 -0.58 -12.60
N CYS A 149 4.24 -1.05 -11.41
CA CYS A 149 3.57 -2.13 -10.68
C CYS A 149 2.27 -1.64 -10.02
#